data_AF-L0WHC3-F1
#
_entry.id   AF-L0WHC3-F1
#
_cell.length_a   1.000
_cell.length_b   1.000
_cell.length_c   1.000
_cell.angle_alpha   90.00
_cell.angle_beta   90.00
_cell.angle_gamma   90.00
#
_symmetry.space_group_name_H-M   'P 1'
#
loop_
_entity.id
_entity.type
_entity.pdbx_description
1 polymer ?
#
loop_
_entity_poly.entity_id
_entity_poly.type
_entity_poly.pdbx_seq_one_letter_code
_entity_poly.pdbx_strand_id
1 'polypeptide(L)'
;MLGDVGVGKTSFIKNLMYNSAHEEFKKALYIYIDLGSKASLTENLRVFILNEVERQLIDKYEVDPYESGIIKGVYAADISRFSRGVWGRKKETDPDLYETKLLEKIESLYGERDQHLKRVIGYYSKTSQKQVIICLDNADQRDFEVQQEAFVIGQELAQDWESMVFISVRPQTFFRSKRSGALTAYPHKVFTISPPRIDKVIEKRLGFALKMAEGNVSSEVYRGFAVNAESLALFLKALLSSLRGNSELLEFLSNITGGNIRAAIEFVTNFIGSPGVDAEKIIEKMATKGRYRIPLHEFTKQALLGEYSHYSSDTSMAMNLFDISNSDPNEHFLAPIILAFLDLDGRHRDNDGFCLTSELFSELQNSGFTGDQIERSLRRSTNKKLIETSQRVTFEEDINGALIGEMPDSFRITSSGAYHFRRWMGQFAYLDAMVFDTPILSADVRESISEELESLTIDSRFKRASVFKKYLLDRWKRFTQAPSYLDFEAVLEESNATFKRVELAVERNEADKS
;
A
#
# COMPACT_ATOMS: atom_id res chain seq x y z
N MET A 1 -1.06 -17.26 5.34
CA MET A 1 -1.69 -16.46 4.26
C MET A 1 -0.60 -15.69 3.55
N LEU A 2 -0.40 -15.96 2.27
CA LEU A 2 0.58 -15.25 1.44
C LEU A 2 -0.12 -14.16 0.64
N GLY A 3 0.54 -13.01 0.52
CA GLY A 3 0.11 -11.92 -0.33
C GLY A 3 0.88 -10.66 0.03
N ASP A 4 0.86 -9.66 -0.84
CA ASP A 4 1.56 -8.40 -0.60
C ASP A 4 0.83 -7.52 0.44
N VAL A 5 1.47 -6.43 0.85
CA VAL A 5 0.85 -5.43 1.73
C VAL A 5 -0.34 -4.80 1.00
N GLY A 6 -1.50 -4.72 1.68
CA GLY A 6 -2.68 -4.06 1.12
C GLY A 6 -3.58 -4.92 0.22
N VAL A 7 -3.24 -6.19 -0.04
CA VAL A 7 -4.10 -7.09 -0.86
C VAL A 7 -5.40 -7.52 -0.20
N GLY A 8 -5.62 -7.14 1.06
CA GLY A 8 -6.87 -7.40 1.79
C GLY A 8 -6.83 -8.62 2.73
N LYS A 9 -5.66 -9.02 3.24
CA LYS A 9 -5.51 -10.16 4.18
C LYS A 9 -6.34 -9.99 5.46
N THR A 10 -6.27 -8.83 6.10
CA THR A 10 -7.14 -8.49 7.25
C THR A 10 -8.62 -8.53 6.89
N SER A 11 -8.99 -8.03 5.71
CA SER A 11 -10.37 -8.06 5.23
C SER A 11 -10.86 -9.49 4.97
N PHE A 12 -9.98 -10.37 4.47
CA PHE A 12 -10.27 -11.78 4.30
C PHE A 12 -10.55 -12.46 5.66
N ILE A 13 -9.71 -12.24 6.67
CA ILE A 13 -9.93 -12.78 8.03
C ILE A 13 -11.26 -12.27 8.61
N LYS A 14 -11.53 -10.97 8.50
CA LYS A 14 -12.80 -10.38 8.97
C LYS A 14 -14.00 -10.97 8.24
N ASN A 15 -13.93 -11.12 6.92
CA ASN A 15 -15.01 -11.73 6.15
C ASN A 15 -15.22 -13.20 6.52
N LEU A 16 -14.13 -13.94 6.77
CA LEU A 16 -14.21 -15.31 7.28
C LEU A 16 -14.93 -15.34 8.63
N MET A 17 -14.60 -14.44 9.54
CA MET A 17 -15.18 -14.38 10.88
C MET A 17 -16.65 -13.91 10.93
N TYR A 18 -17.03 -12.93 10.11
CA TYR A 18 -18.38 -12.34 10.17
C TYR A 18 -19.38 -12.98 9.20
N ASN A 19 -18.90 -13.56 8.10
CA ASN A 19 -19.79 -14.05 7.04
C ASN A 19 -19.59 -15.55 6.78
N SER A 20 -18.39 -15.99 6.40
CA SER A 20 -18.21 -17.34 5.82
C SER A 20 -18.13 -18.46 6.85
N ALA A 21 -17.56 -18.21 8.03
CA ALA A 21 -17.35 -19.17 9.10
C ALA A 21 -17.83 -18.61 10.45
N HIS A 22 -18.92 -17.84 10.41
CA HIS A 22 -19.40 -17.11 11.57
C HIS A 22 -19.74 -18.01 12.77
N GLU A 23 -20.31 -19.18 12.50
CA GLU A 23 -20.71 -20.15 13.52
C GLU A 23 -19.50 -20.88 14.13
N GLU A 24 -18.45 -21.12 13.35
CA GLU A 24 -17.20 -21.71 13.79
C GLU A 24 -16.41 -20.75 14.70
N PHE A 25 -16.37 -19.46 14.34
CA PHE A 25 -15.71 -18.42 15.14
C PHE A 25 -16.48 -18.09 16.43
N LYS A 26 -17.82 -18.21 16.44
CA LYS A 26 -18.63 -18.14 17.68
C LYS A 26 -18.27 -19.24 18.67
N LYS A 27 -17.92 -20.43 18.16
CA LYS A 27 -17.50 -21.60 18.95
C LYS A 27 -15.98 -21.66 19.16
N ALA A 28 -15.28 -20.54 19.02
CA ALA A 28 -13.84 -20.46 19.18
C ALA A 28 -13.43 -19.40 20.22
N LEU A 29 -12.33 -19.70 20.92
CA LEU A 29 -11.51 -18.69 21.56
C LEU A 29 -10.63 -18.08 20.46
N TYR A 30 -10.98 -16.88 20.02
CA TYR A 30 -10.32 -16.16 18.94
C TYR A 30 -9.47 -15.02 19.49
N ILE A 31 -8.16 -15.12 19.29
CA ILE A 31 -7.17 -14.13 19.68
C ILE A 31 -6.61 -13.47 18.42
N TYR A 32 -6.70 -12.15 18.33
CA TYR A 32 -6.24 -11.38 17.17
C TYR A 32 -5.07 -10.46 17.54
N ILE A 33 -3.89 -10.71 16.98
CA ILE A 33 -2.67 -9.98 17.26
C ILE A 33 -2.27 -9.21 16.00
N ASP A 34 -2.24 -7.89 16.10
CA ASP A 34 -1.79 -7.01 15.02
C ASP A 34 -0.32 -6.64 15.21
N LEU A 35 0.54 -7.23 14.38
CA LEU A 35 1.98 -6.97 14.41
C LEU A 35 2.34 -5.63 13.73
N GLY A 36 1.46 -5.04 12.93
CA GLY A 36 1.75 -3.83 12.15
C GLY A 36 1.71 -2.54 12.97
N SER A 37 0.77 -2.41 13.91
CA SER A 37 0.49 -1.14 14.60
C SER A 37 1.13 -0.99 15.99
N LYS A 38 1.45 -2.08 16.70
CA LYS A 38 1.78 -2.04 18.14
C LYS A 38 3.14 -2.62 18.55
N ALA A 39 3.89 -3.23 17.62
CA ALA A 39 5.14 -3.92 17.93
C ALA A 39 6.42 -3.06 17.76
N SER A 40 6.32 -1.79 17.39
CA SER A 40 7.49 -0.94 17.12
C SER A 40 8.30 -0.55 18.37
N LEU A 41 7.70 -0.61 19.55
CA LEU A 41 8.32 -0.19 20.82
C LEU A 41 8.78 -1.37 21.69
N THR A 42 8.48 -2.61 21.29
CA THR A 42 8.80 -3.80 22.10
C THR A 42 9.99 -4.50 21.47
N GLU A 43 11.14 -4.48 22.13
CA GLU A 43 12.37 -5.18 21.67
C GLU A 43 12.18 -6.71 21.55
N ASN A 44 11.08 -7.26 22.06
CA ASN A 44 10.80 -8.69 22.06
C ASN A 44 9.37 -9.02 21.60
N LEU A 45 9.25 -9.61 20.42
CA LEU A 45 7.98 -10.01 19.79
C LEU A 45 7.21 -11.04 20.63
N ARG A 46 7.92 -11.98 21.28
CA ARG A 46 7.31 -13.00 22.15
C ARG A 46 6.58 -12.34 23.32
N VAL A 47 7.21 -11.38 23.99
CA VAL A 47 6.59 -10.64 25.10
C VAL A 47 5.34 -9.89 24.64
N PHE A 48 5.40 -9.24 23.48
CA PHE A 48 4.26 -8.54 22.89
C PHE A 48 3.08 -9.50 22.65
N ILE A 49 3.33 -10.66 22.04
CA ILE A 49 2.29 -11.68 21.77
C ILE A 49 1.64 -12.15 23.08
N LEU A 50 2.43 -12.47 24.10
CA LEU A 50 1.92 -12.92 25.39
C LEU A 50 1.08 -11.83 26.10
N ASN A 51 1.52 -10.57 26.05
CA ASN A 51 0.75 -9.43 26.56
C ASN A 51 -0.62 -9.30 25.86
N GLU A 52 -0.63 -9.46 24.54
CA GLU A 52 -1.84 -9.30 23.73
C GLU A 52 -2.84 -10.46 23.96
N VAL A 53 -2.33 -11.67 24.14
CA VAL A 53 -3.11 -12.84 24.57
C VAL A 53 -3.77 -12.57 25.91
N GLU A 54 -2.99 -12.18 26.92
CA GLU A 54 -3.46 -11.91 28.28
C GLU A 54 -4.53 -10.81 28.29
N ARG A 55 -4.27 -9.69 27.60
CA ARG A 55 -5.23 -8.60 27.48
C ARG A 55 -6.55 -9.07 26.89
N GLN A 56 -6.53 -9.87 25.82
CA GLN A 56 -7.76 -10.37 25.20
C GLN A 56 -8.52 -11.38 26.05
N LEU A 57 -7.82 -12.20 26.85
CA LEU A 57 -8.49 -13.09 27.81
C LEU A 57 -9.31 -12.27 28.82
N ILE A 58 -8.74 -11.19 29.35
CA ILE A 58 -9.40 -10.31 30.32
C ILE A 58 -10.51 -9.50 29.64
N ASP A 59 -10.17 -8.70 28.62
CA ASP A 59 -11.09 -7.69 28.06
C ASP A 59 -12.24 -8.30 27.26
N LYS A 60 -11.99 -9.39 26.53
CA LYS A 60 -12.94 -9.97 25.57
C LYS A 60 -13.66 -11.19 26.11
N TYR A 61 -12.99 -11.98 26.94
CA TYR A 61 -13.52 -13.24 27.45
C TYR A 61 -13.85 -13.19 28.95
N GLU A 62 -13.53 -12.10 29.64
CA GLU A 62 -13.71 -11.93 31.09
C GLU A 62 -13.04 -13.06 31.88
N VAL A 63 -11.89 -13.54 31.38
CA VAL A 63 -11.07 -14.58 32.01
C VAL A 63 -9.80 -13.92 32.50
N ASP A 64 -9.69 -13.74 33.81
CA ASP A 64 -8.44 -13.35 34.46
C ASP A 64 -7.57 -14.61 34.66
N PRO A 65 -6.39 -14.70 34.00
CA PRO A 65 -5.49 -15.85 34.15
C PRO A 65 -5.04 -16.11 35.59
N TYR A 66 -5.03 -15.06 36.42
CA TYR A 66 -4.51 -15.09 37.79
C TYR A 66 -5.62 -15.17 38.85
N GLU A 67 -6.89 -15.29 38.44
CA GLU A 67 -7.99 -15.47 39.38
C GLU A 67 -7.85 -16.81 40.13
N SER A 68 -8.09 -16.80 41.45
CA SER A 68 -7.98 -18.00 42.31
C SER A 68 -8.81 -19.19 41.79
N GLY A 69 -10.01 -18.94 41.26
CA GLY A 69 -10.86 -19.98 40.69
C GLY A 69 -10.23 -20.65 39.46
N ILE A 70 -9.69 -19.84 38.54
CA ILE A 70 -9.00 -20.31 37.33
C ILE A 70 -7.72 -21.06 37.70
N ILE A 71 -6.88 -20.49 38.57
CA ILE A 71 -5.63 -21.12 39.02
C ILE A 71 -5.89 -22.52 39.59
N LYS A 72 -6.91 -22.67 40.45
CA LYS A 72 -7.28 -23.97 41.04
C LYS A 72 -7.70 -24.98 39.98
N GLY A 73 -8.46 -24.55 38.97
CA GLY A 73 -8.88 -25.40 37.85
C GLY A 73 -7.70 -25.82 36.97
N VAL A 74 -6.89 -24.84 36.54
CA VAL A 74 -5.73 -25.02 35.66
C VAL A 74 -4.68 -25.95 36.27
N TYR A 75 -4.39 -25.78 37.56
CA TYR A 75 -3.37 -26.55 38.27
C TYR A 75 -3.93 -27.70 39.12
N ALA A 76 -5.19 -28.11 38.91
CA ALA A 76 -5.84 -29.16 39.71
C ALA A 76 -5.01 -30.47 39.79
N ALA A 77 -4.38 -30.87 38.69
CA ALA A 77 -3.52 -32.05 38.64
C ALA A 77 -2.24 -31.87 39.47
N ASP A 78 -1.60 -30.70 39.39
CA ASP A 78 -0.41 -30.35 40.17
C ASP A 78 -0.73 -30.27 41.67
N ILE A 79 -1.86 -29.66 42.04
CA ILE A 79 -2.37 -29.59 43.42
C ILE A 79 -2.65 -31.00 43.95
N SER A 80 -3.29 -31.86 43.16
CA SER A 80 -3.53 -33.27 43.51
C SER A 80 -2.23 -34.05 43.70
N ARG A 81 -1.21 -33.78 42.88
CA ARG A 81 0.10 -34.42 43.01
C ARG A 81 0.85 -33.92 44.25
N PHE A 82 0.78 -32.62 44.53
CA PHE A 82 1.39 -32.00 45.70
C PHE A 82 0.79 -32.53 47.01
N SER A 83 -0.54 -32.62 47.08
CA SER A 83 -1.25 -33.16 48.25
C SER A 83 -0.97 -34.65 48.53
N ARG A 84 -0.54 -35.41 47.52
CA ARG A 84 -0.08 -36.80 47.69
C ARG A 84 1.43 -36.92 47.96
N GLY A 85 2.16 -35.81 47.86
CA GLY A 85 3.61 -35.76 47.99
C GLY A 85 4.08 -35.58 49.45
N VAL A 86 5.35 -35.18 49.59
CA VAL A 86 6.04 -35.02 50.88
C VAL A 86 5.27 -34.11 51.84
N TRP A 87 4.71 -33.02 51.31
CA TRP A 87 3.96 -32.03 52.09
C TRP A 87 2.52 -32.46 52.39
N GLY A 88 1.99 -33.51 51.74
CA GLY A 88 0.63 -33.99 51.93
C GLY A 88 0.28 -34.34 53.38
N ARG A 89 1.26 -34.88 54.14
CA ARG A 89 1.11 -35.22 55.56
C ARG A 89 0.86 -33.99 56.44
N LYS A 90 1.32 -32.81 56.00
CA LYS A 90 1.12 -31.56 56.74
C LYS A 90 -0.31 -31.04 56.67
N LYS A 91 -1.13 -31.53 55.74
CA LYS A 91 -2.52 -31.11 55.60
C LYS A 91 -3.36 -31.32 56.86
N GLU A 92 -3.08 -32.37 57.63
CA GLU A 92 -3.77 -32.66 58.89
C GLU A 92 -2.98 -32.21 60.13
N THR A 93 -1.64 -32.29 60.08
CA THR A 93 -0.79 -31.97 61.25
C THR A 93 -0.45 -30.50 61.40
N ASP A 94 -0.42 -29.74 60.31
CA ASP A 94 -0.02 -28.32 60.25
C ASP A 94 -0.60 -27.66 58.96
N PRO A 95 -1.89 -27.30 58.98
CA PRO A 95 -2.60 -26.81 57.80
C PRO A 95 -2.03 -25.51 57.23
N ASP A 96 -1.56 -24.59 58.09
CA ASP A 96 -1.04 -23.28 57.67
C ASP A 96 0.28 -23.42 56.90
N LEU A 97 1.17 -24.31 57.36
CA LEU A 97 2.41 -24.62 56.65
C LEU A 97 2.13 -25.32 55.32
N TYR A 98 1.13 -26.21 55.26
CA TYR A 98 0.72 -26.86 54.02
C TYR A 98 0.23 -25.84 52.98
N GLU A 99 -0.67 -24.93 53.37
CA GLU A 99 -1.21 -23.88 52.50
C GLU A 99 -0.09 -22.98 51.97
N THR A 100 0.85 -22.56 52.84
CA THR A 100 1.98 -21.72 52.42
C THR A 100 2.85 -22.43 51.39
N LYS A 101 3.19 -23.71 51.61
CA LYS A 101 3.99 -24.48 50.64
C LYS A 101 3.24 -24.79 49.35
N LEU A 102 1.93 -24.91 49.41
CA LEU A 102 1.10 -25.05 48.21
C LEU A 102 1.11 -23.76 47.38
N LEU A 103 0.93 -22.61 48.03
CA LEU A 103 0.98 -21.30 47.38
C LEU A 103 2.35 -21.04 46.74
N GLU A 104 3.46 -21.27 47.45
CA GLU A 104 4.82 -21.19 46.90
C GLU A 104 5.00 -22.08 45.65
N LYS A 105 4.40 -23.29 45.66
CA LYS A 105 4.50 -24.19 44.52
C LYS A 105 3.72 -23.67 43.32
N ILE A 106 2.50 -23.18 43.53
CA ILE A 106 1.70 -22.51 42.49
C ILE A 106 2.44 -21.26 42.01
N GLU A 107 3.13 -20.57 42.91
CA GLU A 107 3.96 -19.40 42.63
C GLU A 107 5.01 -19.68 41.57
N SER A 108 5.77 -20.74 41.79
CA SER A 108 6.78 -21.20 40.84
C SER A 108 6.20 -21.56 39.47
N LEU A 109 4.95 -22.04 39.41
CA LEU A 109 4.33 -22.46 38.16
C LEU A 109 3.79 -21.28 37.36
N TYR A 110 3.34 -20.20 38.00
CA TYR A 110 2.95 -18.99 37.28
C TYR A 110 4.14 -18.18 36.76
N GLY A 111 5.33 -18.34 37.38
CA GLY A 111 6.53 -17.59 37.01
C GLY A 111 6.97 -17.81 35.55
N GLU A 112 6.61 -18.96 34.98
CA GLU A 112 6.76 -19.27 33.55
C GLU A 112 5.53 -18.80 32.76
N ARG A 113 5.53 -17.51 32.39
CA ARG A 113 4.35 -16.84 31.83
C ARG A 113 3.80 -17.49 30.54
N ASP A 114 4.67 -17.94 29.64
CA ASP A 114 4.29 -18.65 28.43
C ASP A 114 3.57 -19.98 28.74
N GLN A 115 4.09 -20.76 29.69
CA GLN A 115 3.49 -22.01 30.13
C GLN A 115 2.18 -21.77 30.89
N HIS A 116 2.12 -20.73 31.70
CA HIS A 116 0.91 -20.36 32.44
C HIS A 116 -0.23 -20.01 31.48
N LEU A 117 -0.01 -19.09 30.53
CA LEU A 117 -1.02 -18.70 29.55
C LEU A 117 -1.45 -19.87 28.65
N LYS A 118 -0.51 -20.73 28.23
CA LYS A 118 -0.82 -21.98 27.53
C LYS A 118 -1.80 -22.85 28.31
N ARG A 119 -1.53 -23.09 29.61
CA ARG A 119 -2.38 -23.93 30.46
C ARG A 119 -3.75 -23.30 30.69
N VAL A 120 -3.82 -21.97 30.88
CA VAL A 120 -5.07 -21.22 31.03
C VAL A 120 -5.94 -21.34 29.78
N ILE A 121 -5.36 -21.13 28.60
CA ILE A 121 -6.07 -21.27 27.32
C ILE A 121 -6.55 -22.70 27.11
N GLY A 122 -5.70 -23.69 27.38
CA GLY A 122 -6.07 -25.10 27.28
C GLY A 122 -7.21 -25.49 28.24
N TYR A 123 -7.17 -24.99 29.48
CA TYR A 123 -8.25 -25.20 30.45
C TYR A 123 -9.55 -24.54 30.01
N TYR A 124 -9.50 -23.27 29.61
CA TYR A 124 -10.69 -22.53 29.16
C TYR A 124 -11.29 -23.15 27.90
N SER A 125 -10.46 -23.50 26.91
CA SER A 125 -10.85 -24.16 25.66
C SER A 125 -11.61 -25.47 25.94
N LYS A 126 -11.07 -26.34 26.80
CA LYS A 126 -11.69 -27.62 27.17
C LYS A 126 -13.00 -27.44 27.94
N THR A 127 -13.03 -26.51 28.89
CA THR A 127 -14.20 -26.27 29.76
C THR A 127 -15.34 -25.61 28.98
N SER A 128 -15.03 -24.71 28.05
CA SER A 128 -16.02 -24.03 27.20
C SER A 128 -16.34 -24.78 25.91
N GLN A 129 -15.71 -25.93 25.65
CA GLN A 129 -15.78 -26.68 24.39
C GLN A 129 -15.49 -25.82 23.15
N LYS A 130 -14.59 -24.86 23.29
CA LYS A 130 -14.19 -23.94 22.21
C LYS A 130 -12.84 -24.34 21.66
N GLN A 131 -12.70 -24.34 20.33
CA GLN A 131 -11.39 -24.45 19.68
C GLN A 131 -10.59 -23.15 19.86
N VAL A 132 -9.26 -23.23 19.82
CA VAL A 132 -8.38 -22.04 19.91
C VAL A 132 -7.97 -21.61 18.51
N ILE A 133 -8.24 -20.34 18.17
CA ILE A 133 -7.82 -19.73 16.91
C ILE A 133 -6.99 -18.50 17.24
N ILE A 134 -5.76 -18.44 16.74
CA ILE A 134 -4.85 -17.31 16.93
C ILE A 134 -4.53 -16.71 15.55
N CYS A 135 -4.67 -15.40 15.41
CA CYS A 135 -4.32 -14.69 14.18
C CYS A 135 -3.16 -13.73 14.44
N LEU A 136 -2.03 -13.97 13.81
CA LEU A 136 -0.89 -13.06 13.70
C LEU A 136 -1.02 -12.28 12.38
N ASP A 137 -1.64 -11.10 12.43
CA ASP A 137 -1.87 -10.27 11.25
C ASP A 137 -0.81 -9.17 11.08
N ASN A 138 -0.70 -8.63 9.86
CA ASN A 138 0.23 -7.59 9.44
C ASN A 138 1.72 -7.88 9.70
N ALA A 139 2.14 -9.15 9.83
CA ALA A 139 3.57 -9.46 9.93
C ALA A 139 4.31 -8.98 8.66
N ASP A 140 3.64 -9.02 7.50
CA ASP A 140 4.15 -8.50 6.23
C ASP A 140 4.45 -7.00 6.20
N GLN A 141 4.04 -6.22 7.20
CA GLN A 141 4.39 -4.81 7.34
C GLN A 141 5.72 -4.59 8.08
N ARG A 142 6.34 -5.66 8.60
CA ARG A 142 7.62 -5.61 9.31
C ARG A 142 8.79 -6.00 8.41
N ASP A 143 10.00 -5.85 8.92
CA ASP A 143 11.21 -6.33 8.27
C ASP A 143 11.22 -7.87 8.14
N PHE A 144 12.26 -8.38 7.48
CA PHE A 144 12.41 -9.80 7.24
C PHE A 144 12.62 -10.59 8.55
N GLU A 145 13.38 -10.06 9.50
CA GLU A 145 13.77 -10.75 10.73
C GLU A 145 12.57 -10.96 11.66
N VAL A 146 11.81 -9.90 11.90
CA VAL A 146 10.57 -9.95 12.69
C VAL A 146 9.52 -10.85 12.01
N GLN A 147 9.45 -10.86 10.67
CA GLN A 147 8.60 -11.81 9.96
C GLN A 147 9.03 -13.27 10.16
N GLN A 148 10.33 -13.55 10.20
CA GLN A 148 10.84 -14.90 10.53
C GLN A 148 10.44 -15.28 11.96
N GLU A 149 10.67 -14.38 12.91
CA GLU A 149 10.36 -14.63 14.32
C GLU A 149 8.86 -14.88 14.52
N ALA A 150 8.00 -14.04 13.94
CA ALA A 150 6.54 -14.22 13.98
C ALA A 150 6.10 -15.57 13.41
N PHE A 151 6.80 -16.03 12.37
CA PHE A 151 6.54 -17.33 11.79
C PHE A 151 6.91 -18.48 12.74
N VAL A 152 8.10 -18.43 13.36
CA VAL A 152 8.57 -19.44 14.33
C VAL A 152 7.62 -19.49 15.53
N ILE A 153 7.28 -18.33 16.11
CA ILE A 153 6.33 -18.25 17.23
C ILE A 153 4.97 -18.83 16.83
N GLY A 154 4.48 -18.53 15.63
CA GLY A 154 3.22 -19.07 15.16
C GLY A 154 3.22 -20.60 15.00
N GLN A 155 4.37 -21.22 14.72
CA GLN A 155 4.50 -22.69 14.74
C GLN A 155 4.47 -23.23 16.17
N GLU A 156 5.21 -22.61 17.10
CA GLU A 156 5.18 -22.97 18.52
C GLU A 156 3.74 -22.90 19.06
N LEU A 157 3.01 -21.82 18.76
CA LEU A 157 1.60 -21.67 19.16
C LEU A 157 0.69 -22.74 18.53
N ALA A 158 0.91 -23.12 17.27
CA ALA A 158 0.08 -24.12 16.62
C ALA A 158 0.27 -25.51 17.25
N GLN A 159 1.51 -25.90 17.54
CA GLN A 159 1.87 -27.20 18.07
C GLN A 159 1.63 -27.29 19.58
N ASP A 160 2.22 -26.38 20.34
CA ASP A 160 2.26 -26.49 21.80
C ASP A 160 0.97 -26.04 22.46
N TRP A 161 0.22 -25.12 21.84
CA TRP A 161 -1.04 -24.60 22.38
C TRP A 161 -2.26 -25.27 21.75
N GLU A 162 -2.06 -26.31 20.92
CA GLU A 162 -3.12 -27.03 20.20
C GLU A 162 -4.08 -26.07 19.46
N SER A 163 -3.52 -25.04 18.82
CA SER A 163 -4.29 -23.93 18.25
C SER A 163 -4.22 -23.87 16.72
N MET A 164 -5.29 -23.36 16.10
CA MET A 164 -5.27 -23.01 14.68
C MET A 164 -4.67 -21.61 14.52
N VAL A 165 -3.50 -21.52 13.89
CA VAL A 165 -2.79 -20.24 13.71
C VAL A 165 -2.89 -19.73 12.28
N PHE A 166 -3.41 -18.52 12.12
CA PHE A 166 -3.34 -17.76 10.88
C PHE A 166 -2.20 -16.76 10.97
N ILE A 167 -1.27 -16.79 10.00
CA ILE A 167 -0.17 -15.84 9.91
C ILE A 167 -0.21 -15.16 8.55
N SER A 168 -0.15 -13.83 8.48
CA SER A 168 0.03 -13.10 7.22
C SER A 168 1.50 -12.79 6.95
N VAL A 169 2.03 -13.28 5.84
CA VAL A 169 3.44 -13.16 5.45
C VAL A 169 3.58 -12.81 3.97
N ARG A 170 4.71 -12.21 3.58
CA ARG A 170 5.02 -11.95 2.17
C ARG A 170 5.41 -13.25 1.45
N PRO A 171 5.06 -13.42 0.16
CA PRO A 171 5.46 -14.59 -0.62
C PRO A 171 6.97 -14.85 -0.62
N GLN A 172 7.78 -13.82 -0.89
CA GLN A 172 9.24 -13.94 -0.93
C GLN A 172 9.83 -14.35 0.42
N THR A 173 9.36 -13.73 1.51
CA THR A 173 9.77 -14.09 2.88
C THR A 173 9.54 -15.59 3.11
N PHE A 174 8.35 -16.09 2.80
CA PHE A 174 8.00 -17.49 2.95
C PHE A 174 8.89 -18.44 2.11
N PHE A 175 9.12 -18.12 0.83
CA PHE A 175 9.98 -18.95 -0.02
C PHE A 175 11.45 -18.93 0.41
N ARG A 176 11.95 -17.77 0.88
CA ARG A 176 13.31 -17.63 1.41
C ARG A 176 13.50 -18.47 2.67
N SER A 177 12.56 -18.40 3.62
CA SER A 177 12.53 -19.25 4.81
C SER A 177 12.48 -20.74 4.47
N LYS A 178 11.75 -21.11 3.41
CA LYS A 178 11.63 -22.50 2.97
C LYS A 178 12.95 -23.04 2.44
N ARG A 179 13.67 -22.21 1.70
CA ARG A 179 14.98 -22.55 1.14
C ARG A 179 16.09 -22.57 2.19
N SER A 180 16.04 -21.71 3.21
CA SER A 180 17.02 -21.66 4.30
C SER A 180 16.86 -22.79 5.32
N GLY A 181 15.92 -23.71 5.13
CA GLY A 181 15.74 -24.89 5.97
C GLY A 181 14.89 -24.67 7.22
N ALA A 182 14.63 -23.42 7.62
CA ALA A 182 13.80 -23.08 8.78
C ALA A 182 12.35 -23.65 8.70
N LEU A 183 11.85 -23.92 7.48
CA LEU A 183 10.47 -24.36 7.23
C LEU A 183 10.31 -25.83 6.82
N THR A 184 11.36 -26.64 6.89
CA THR A 184 11.31 -28.03 6.38
C THR A 184 10.60 -29.02 7.30
N ALA A 185 10.33 -28.65 8.55
CA ALA A 185 9.87 -29.58 9.57
C ALA A 185 8.34 -29.85 9.57
N TYR A 186 7.49 -28.99 9.00
CA TYR A 186 6.02 -29.10 9.20
C TYR A 186 5.14 -28.82 7.97
N PRO A 187 4.04 -29.58 7.78
CA PRO A 187 3.10 -29.37 6.70
C PRO A 187 2.23 -28.13 6.96
N HIS A 188 2.50 -27.05 6.25
CA HIS A 188 1.75 -25.80 6.31
C HIS A 188 0.74 -25.71 5.16
N LYS A 189 -0.51 -25.32 5.45
CA LYS A 189 -1.49 -24.98 4.41
C LYS A 189 -1.29 -23.53 3.97
N VAL A 190 -0.81 -23.37 2.74
CA VAL A 190 -0.61 -22.05 2.13
C VAL A 190 -1.90 -21.60 1.46
N PHE A 191 -2.43 -20.46 1.91
CA PHE A 191 -3.49 -19.73 1.22
C PHE A 191 -2.90 -18.48 0.60
N THR A 192 -2.91 -18.41 -0.73
CA THR A 192 -2.49 -17.20 -1.46
C THR A 192 -3.70 -16.29 -1.65
N ILE A 193 -3.63 -15.09 -1.07
CA ILE A 193 -4.63 -14.05 -1.22
C ILE A 193 -4.17 -13.17 -2.37
N SER A 194 -4.81 -13.36 -3.53
CA SER A 194 -4.59 -12.50 -4.69
C SER A 194 -5.26 -11.14 -4.45
N PRO A 195 -4.66 -10.03 -4.92
CA PRO A 195 -5.33 -8.74 -4.92
C PRO A 195 -6.68 -8.86 -5.64
N PRO A 196 -7.81 -8.43 -5.05
CA PRO A 196 -9.06 -8.37 -5.79
C PRO A 196 -8.94 -7.34 -6.91
N ARG A 197 -9.72 -7.53 -7.96
CA ARG A 197 -9.69 -6.60 -9.10
C ARG A 197 -10.19 -5.21 -8.67
N ILE A 198 -9.38 -4.18 -8.91
CA ILE A 198 -9.66 -2.79 -8.51
C ILE A 198 -10.99 -2.31 -9.08
N ASP A 199 -11.25 -2.59 -10.36
CA ASP A 199 -12.49 -2.23 -11.05
C ASP A 199 -13.72 -2.71 -10.27
N LYS A 200 -13.71 -3.96 -9.79
CA LYS A 200 -14.84 -4.55 -9.05
C LYS A 200 -15.01 -3.97 -7.67
N VAL A 201 -13.94 -3.61 -6.98
CA VAL A 201 -14.04 -3.00 -5.65
C VAL A 201 -14.57 -1.58 -5.74
N ILE A 202 -14.04 -0.77 -6.66
CA ILE A 202 -14.51 0.60 -6.89
C ILE A 202 -15.98 0.58 -7.33
N GLU A 203 -16.34 -0.28 -8.28
CA GLU A 203 -17.71 -0.43 -8.77
C GLU A 203 -18.70 -0.76 -7.62
N LYS A 204 -18.37 -1.71 -6.75
CA LYS A 204 -19.22 -2.07 -5.61
C LYS A 204 -19.34 -0.94 -4.60
N ARG A 205 -18.26 -0.21 -4.31
CA ARG A 205 -18.26 0.90 -3.35
C ARG A 205 -19.03 2.10 -3.88
N LEU A 206 -18.80 2.50 -5.12
CA LEU A 206 -19.56 3.57 -5.77
C LEU A 206 -21.04 3.18 -5.92
N GLY A 207 -21.33 1.91 -6.22
CA GLY A 207 -22.70 1.40 -6.26
C GLY A 207 -23.40 1.47 -4.90
N PHE A 208 -22.68 1.18 -3.81
CA PHE A 208 -23.19 1.35 -2.45
C PHE A 208 -23.42 2.82 -2.10
N ALA A 209 -22.45 3.70 -2.39
CA ALA A 209 -22.58 5.14 -2.20
C ALA A 209 -23.75 5.73 -3.00
N LEU A 210 -23.97 5.23 -4.23
CA LEU A 210 -25.10 5.64 -5.06
C LEU A 210 -26.44 5.23 -4.42
N LYS A 211 -26.56 3.97 -3.95
CA LYS A 211 -27.78 3.53 -3.25
C LYS A 211 -28.05 4.35 -1.99
N MET A 212 -27.00 4.75 -1.27
CA MET A 212 -27.12 5.66 -0.13
C MET A 212 -27.59 7.05 -0.56
N ALA A 213 -27.00 7.62 -1.61
CA ALA A 213 -27.40 8.92 -2.16
C ALA A 213 -28.85 8.91 -2.70
N GLU A 214 -29.33 7.78 -3.22
CA GLU A 214 -30.73 7.64 -3.67
C GLU A 214 -31.73 7.37 -2.53
N GLY A 215 -31.28 7.27 -1.27
CA GLY A 215 -32.14 6.97 -0.13
C GLY A 215 -32.62 5.51 -0.05
N ASN A 216 -32.03 4.61 -0.85
CA ASN A 216 -32.41 3.20 -0.93
C ASN A 216 -31.82 2.33 0.20
N VAL A 217 -31.06 2.92 1.12
CA VAL A 217 -30.47 2.26 2.28
C VAL A 217 -30.97 2.98 3.53
N SER A 218 -31.85 2.33 4.31
CA SER A 218 -32.23 2.81 5.64
C SER A 218 -31.01 2.77 6.54
N SER A 219 -30.61 3.92 7.07
CA SER A 219 -29.51 4.05 8.00
C SER A 219 -29.89 5.08 9.06
N GLU A 220 -29.90 4.67 10.32
CA GLU A 220 -30.11 5.52 11.50
C GLU A 220 -28.99 6.58 11.67
N VAL A 221 -27.99 6.61 10.78
CA VAL A 221 -26.79 7.47 10.84
C VAL A 221 -27.04 8.90 10.31
N TYR A 222 -28.24 9.21 9.79
CA TYR A 222 -28.53 10.48 9.11
C TYR A 222 -29.16 11.59 9.97
N ARG A 223 -28.60 11.89 11.15
CA ARG A 223 -28.85 13.18 11.80
C ARG A 223 -27.70 14.14 11.50
N GLY A 224 -27.76 14.87 10.37
CA GLY A 224 -26.93 16.07 10.21
C GLY A 224 -26.55 16.54 8.81
N PHE A 225 -26.64 15.71 7.77
CA PHE A 225 -26.19 16.10 6.42
C PHE A 225 -27.34 16.08 5.41
N ALA A 226 -27.99 17.23 5.23
CA ALA A 226 -28.84 17.48 4.07
C ALA A 226 -27.96 17.74 2.84
N VAL A 227 -27.30 16.69 2.34
CA VAL A 227 -26.67 16.74 1.02
C VAL A 227 -27.80 16.80 -0.01
N ASN A 228 -27.64 17.59 -1.08
CA ASN A 228 -28.51 17.48 -2.26
C ASN A 228 -28.27 16.10 -2.90
N ALA A 229 -29.00 15.12 -2.37
CA ALA A 229 -28.90 13.70 -2.61
C ALA A 229 -29.02 13.35 -4.11
N GLU A 230 -29.81 14.14 -4.84
CA GLU A 230 -30.05 13.95 -6.27
C GLU A 230 -28.83 14.31 -7.13
N SER A 231 -28.23 15.48 -6.92
CA SER A 231 -27.03 15.92 -7.65
C SER A 231 -25.85 14.96 -7.42
N LEU A 232 -25.66 14.51 -6.17
CA LEU A 232 -24.65 13.51 -5.85
C LEU A 232 -24.93 12.17 -6.55
N ALA A 233 -26.19 11.72 -6.58
CA ALA A 233 -26.57 10.50 -7.28
C ALA A 233 -26.29 10.61 -8.80
N LEU A 234 -26.57 11.75 -9.43
CA LEU A 234 -26.27 11.99 -10.84
C LEU A 234 -24.77 11.94 -11.12
N PHE A 235 -23.96 12.60 -10.28
CA PHE A 235 -22.50 12.55 -10.40
C PHE A 235 -21.96 11.12 -10.26
N LEU A 236 -22.41 10.39 -9.22
CA LEU A 236 -22.00 9.00 -8.99
C LEU A 236 -22.41 8.07 -10.14
N LYS A 237 -23.58 8.28 -10.75
CA LYS A 237 -24.00 7.55 -11.96
C LYS A 237 -23.08 7.84 -13.15
N ALA A 238 -22.74 9.11 -13.39
CA ALA A 238 -21.82 9.49 -14.46
C ALA A 238 -20.43 8.87 -14.24
N LEU A 239 -19.89 8.95 -13.03
CA LEU A 239 -18.60 8.35 -12.66
C LEU A 239 -18.59 6.84 -12.87
N LEU A 240 -19.61 6.14 -12.34
CA LEU A 240 -19.72 4.68 -12.43
C LEU A 240 -19.88 4.20 -13.89
N SER A 241 -20.66 4.92 -14.71
CA SER A 241 -20.78 4.62 -16.14
C SER A 241 -19.46 4.86 -16.90
N SER A 242 -18.70 5.90 -16.52
CA SER A 242 -17.41 6.23 -17.11
C SER A 242 -16.36 5.15 -16.83
N LEU A 243 -16.30 4.67 -15.58
CA LEU A 243 -15.38 3.61 -15.18
C LEU A 243 -15.72 2.26 -15.82
N ARG A 244 -17.02 1.93 -15.96
CA ARG A 244 -17.45 0.69 -16.63
C ARG A 244 -17.18 0.68 -18.13
N GLY A 245 -17.34 1.83 -18.79
CA GLY A 245 -17.25 1.94 -20.25
C GLY A 245 -15.87 2.27 -20.79
N ASN A 246 -14.85 2.45 -19.93
CA ASN A 246 -13.55 2.97 -20.33
C ASN A 246 -12.38 2.12 -19.82
N SER A 247 -11.86 1.25 -20.67
CA SER A 247 -10.68 0.42 -20.36
C SER A 247 -9.44 1.26 -20.04
N GLU A 248 -9.25 2.41 -20.71
CA GLU A 248 -8.11 3.30 -20.45
C GLU A 248 -8.18 3.91 -19.04
N LEU A 249 -9.37 4.23 -18.53
CA LEU A 249 -9.53 4.70 -17.14
C LEU A 249 -9.20 3.60 -16.12
N LEU A 250 -9.57 2.36 -16.42
CA LEU A 250 -9.26 1.22 -15.54
C LEU A 250 -7.77 0.90 -15.56
N GLU A 251 -7.15 0.91 -16.74
CA GLU A 251 -5.70 0.79 -16.90
C GLU A 251 -4.97 1.90 -16.12
N PHE A 252 -5.39 3.15 -16.31
CA PHE A 252 -4.87 4.31 -15.58
C PHE A 252 -4.94 4.12 -14.06
N LEU A 253 -6.15 3.87 -13.53
CA LEU A 253 -6.37 3.72 -12.09
C LEU A 253 -5.55 2.55 -11.53
N SER A 254 -5.55 1.40 -12.22
CA SER A 254 -4.83 0.22 -11.75
C SER A 254 -3.32 0.45 -11.68
N ASN A 255 -2.76 1.13 -12.69
CA ASN A 255 -1.32 1.33 -12.78
C ASN A 255 -0.82 2.42 -11.83
N ILE A 256 -1.47 3.59 -11.80
CA ILE A 256 -1.07 4.74 -10.96
C ILE A 256 -1.22 4.43 -9.46
N THR A 257 -2.17 3.57 -9.10
CA THR A 257 -2.36 3.15 -7.70
C THR A 257 -1.51 1.95 -7.32
N GLY A 258 -0.70 1.40 -8.24
CA GLY A 258 0.16 0.25 -7.93
C GLY A 258 -0.60 -1.04 -7.63
N GLY A 259 -1.83 -1.20 -8.12
CA GLY A 259 -2.71 -2.30 -7.68
C GLY A 259 -3.28 -2.13 -6.26
N ASN A 260 -2.98 -1.03 -5.56
CA ASN A 260 -3.42 -0.80 -4.19
C ASN A 260 -4.86 -0.26 -4.15
N ILE A 261 -5.76 -1.10 -3.67
CA ILE A 261 -7.20 -0.79 -3.57
C ILE A 261 -7.47 0.40 -2.66
N ARG A 262 -6.68 0.59 -1.58
CA ARG A 262 -6.86 1.73 -0.67
C ARG A 262 -6.55 3.02 -1.40
N ALA A 263 -5.39 3.07 -2.06
CA ALA A 263 -4.98 4.22 -2.87
C ALA A 263 -5.98 4.51 -4.00
N ALA A 264 -6.54 3.47 -4.63
CA ALA A 264 -7.54 3.64 -5.67
C ALA A 264 -8.87 4.21 -5.16
N ILE A 265 -9.33 3.78 -3.98
CA ILE A 265 -10.53 4.34 -3.34
C ILE A 265 -10.29 5.79 -2.91
N GLU A 266 -9.13 6.07 -2.32
CA GLU A 266 -8.72 7.40 -1.91
C GLU A 266 -8.68 8.36 -3.11
N PHE A 267 -8.04 7.95 -4.21
CA PHE A 267 -8.02 8.73 -5.44
C PHE A 267 -9.42 9.05 -5.98
N VAL A 268 -10.31 8.05 -6.03
CA VAL A 268 -11.71 8.26 -6.47
C VAL A 268 -12.46 9.19 -5.51
N THR A 269 -12.19 9.11 -4.21
CA THR A 269 -12.80 9.98 -3.20
C THR A 269 -12.35 11.43 -3.39
N ASN A 270 -11.04 11.63 -3.57
CA ASN A 270 -10.47 12.95 -3.82
C ASN A 270 -10.96 13.53 -5.16
N PHE A 271 -11.14 12.69 -6.18
CA PHE A 271 -11.71 13.11 -7.46
C PHE A 271 -13.15 13.66 -7.33
N ILE A 272 -13.99 13.06 -6.48
CA ILE A 272 -15.38 13.53 -6.27
C ILE A 272 -15.40 14.93 -5.61
N GLY A 273 -14.45 15.20 -4.70
CA GLY A 273 -14.38 16.45 -3.95
C GLY A 273 -13.46 17.53 -4.55
N SER A 274 -12.78 17.24 -5.66
CA SER A 274 -11.73 18.12 -6.18
C SER A 274 -12.27 19.39 -6.83
N PRO A 275 -11.71 20.58 -6.51
CA PRO A 275 -11.98 21.82 -7.23
C PRO A 275 -11.58 21.76 -8.71
N GLY A 276 -10.64 20.88 -9.07
CA GLY A 276 -10.14 20.71 -10.43
C GLY A 276 -11.11 20.00 -11.37
N VAL A 277 -12.19 19.40 -10.83
CA VAL A 277 -13.23 18.65 -11.54
C VAL A 277 -14.48 19.51 -11.66
N ASP A 278 -14.92 19.74 -12.90
CA ASP A 278 -16.15 20.47 -13.20
C ASP A 278 -17.39 19.61 -12.92
N ALA A 279 -17.73 19.48 -11.63
CA ALA A 279 -18.85 18.68 -11.16
C ALA A 279 -20.19 19.19 -11.69
N GLU A 280 -20.34 20.50 -11.84
CA GLU A 280 -21.56 21.13 -12.35
C GLU A 280 -21.84 20.69 -13.79
N LYS A 281 -20.85 20.78 -14.69
CA LYS A 281 -20.94 20.28 -16.07
C LYS A 281 -21.25 18.79 -16.14
N ILE A 282 -20.67 17.99 -15.24
CA ILE A 282 -20.94 16.54 -15.18
C ILE A 282 -22.41 16.30 -14.81
N ILE A 283 -22.89 16.96 -13.76
CA ILE A 283 -24.26 16.83 -13.25
C ILE A 283 -25.26 17.32 -14.28
N GLU A 284 -25.05 18.51 -14.85
CA GLU A 284 -25.93 19.11 -15.86
C GLU A 284 -26.07 18.21 -17.10
N LYS A 285 -24.95 17.72 -17.65
CA LYS A 285 -24.97 16.80 -18.80
C LYS A 285 -25.64 15.48 -18.46
N MET A 286 -25.45 14.98 -17.24
CA MET A 286 -26.11 13.76 -16.79
C MET A 286 -27.63 13.96 -16.61
N ALA A 287 -28.05 15.09 -16.05
CA ALA A 287 -29.46 15.45 -15.87
C ALA A 287 -30.18 15.65 -17.22
N THR A 288 -29.57 16.37 -18.16
CA THR A 288 -30.19 16.74 -19.44
C THR A 288 -30.16 15.62 -20.47
N LYS A 289 -29.06 14.86 -20.56
CA LYS A 289 -28.86 13.83 -21.60
C LYS A 289 -29.02 12.41 -21.09
N GLY A 290 -29.13 12.20 -19.78
CA GLY A 290 -29.17 10.89 -19.13
C GLY A 290 -27.86 10.09 -19.24
N ARG A 291 -26.82 10.66 -19.87
CA ARG A 291 -25.52 10.02 -20.07
C ARG A 291 -24.40 11.04 -20.18
N TYR A 292 -23.30 10.80 -19.47
CA TYR A 292 -22.05 11.51 -19.62
C TYR A 292 -20.87 10.59 -19.32
N ARG A 293 -19.86 10.60 -20.19
CA ARG A 293 -18.61 9.87 -19.99
C ARG A 293 -17.52 10.87 -19.64
N ILE A 294 -17.05 10.82 -18.41
CA ILE A 294 -15.92 11.60 -17.91
C ILE A 294 -14.66 11.13 -18.68
N PRO A 295 -13.95 12.03 -19.37
CA PRO A 295 -12.79 11.68 -20.15
C PRO A 295 -11.54 11.44 -19.29
N LEU A 296 -10.59 10.64 -19.79
CA LEU A 296 -9.34 10.29 -19.10
C LEU A 296 -8.51 11.49 -18.64
N HIS A 297 -8.54 12.59 -19.39
CA HIS A 297 -7.73 13.77 -19.05
C HIS A 297 -8.19 14.45 -17.74
N GLU A 298 -9.47 14.35 -17.34
CA GLU A 298 -9.95 14.89 -16.05
C GLU A 298 -9.31 14.12 -14.88
N PHE A 299 -9.26 12.78 -14.99
CA PHE A 299 -8.59 11.94 -14.00
C PHE A 299 -7.06 12.11 -14.02
N THR A 300 -6.48 12.25 -15.20
CA THR A 300 -5.05 12.53 -15.34
C THR A 300 -4.71 13.86 -14.66
N LYS A 301 -5.46 14.93 -14.96
CA LYS A 301 -5.29 16.22 -14.30
C LYS A 301 -5.37 16.10 -12.78
N GLN A 302 -6.34 15.35 -12.25
CA GLN A 302 -6.47 15.11 -10.82
C GLN A 302 -5.23 14.40 -10.23
N ALA A 303 -4.70 13.39 -10.91
CA ALA A 303 -3.51 12.69 -10.43
C ALA A 303 -2.23 13.53 -10.51
N LEU A 304 -2.15 14.43 -11.49
CA LEU A 304 -1.00 15.32 -11.69
C LEU A 304 -1.00 16.51 -10.72
N LEU A 305 -2.15 17.14 -10.51
CA LEU A 305 -2.24 18.42 -9.78
C LEU A 305 -2.80 18.28 -8.36
N GLY A 306 -3.51 17.19 -8.07
CA GLY A 306 -4.20 17.03 -6.79
C GLY A 306 -5.26 18.11 -6.58
N GLU A 307 -5.12 18.87 -5.51
CA GLU A 307 -6.02 19.99 -5.15
C GLU A 307 -5.49 21.36 -5.64
N TYR A 308 -4.28 21.40 -6.19
CA TYR A 308 -3.60 22.63 -6.60
C TYR A 308 -3.82 22.96 -8.07
N SER A 309 -3.55 24.21 -8.45
CA SER A 309 -3.58 24.66 -9.85
C SER A 309 -2.33 24.26 -10.64
N HIS A 310 -1.22 24.03 -9.94
CA HIS A 310 0.08 23.64 -10.51
C HIS A 310 0.58 22.36 -9.85
N TYR A 311 1.49 21.68 -10.54
CA TYR A 311 2.12 20.47 -10.00
C TYR A 311 2.90 20.80 -8.72
N SER A 312 2.78 19.91 -7.73
CA SER A 312 3.57 19.90 -6.51
C SER A 312 4.13 18.50 -6.32
N SER A 313 5.45 18.42 -6.17
CA SER A 313 6.15 17.16 -5.94
C SER A 313 5.75 16.48 -4.64
N ASP A 314 5.20 17.16 -3.64
CA ASP A 314 4.84 16.53 -2.36
C ASP A 314 3.46 15.87 -2.42
N THR A 315 2.52 16.52 -3.10
CA THR A 315 1.10 16.14 -3.06
C THR A 315 0.64 15.38 -4.31
N SER A 316 1.35 15.53 -5.43
CA SER A 316 1.04 14.82 -6.67
C SER A 316 1.31 13.32 -6.56
N MET A 317 0.41 12.52 -7.15
CA MET A 317 0.68 11.09 -7.36
C MET A 317 1.75 10.87 -8.43
N ALA A 318 1.95 11.86 -9.30
CA ALA A 318 2.97 11.80 -10.32
C ALA A 318 4.33 12.28 -9.82
N MET A 319 5.38 11.83 -10.51
CA MET A 319 6.71 12.40 -10.39
C MET A 319 7.06 13.15 -11.67
N ASN A 320 7.77 14.26 -11.56
CA ASN A 320 8.45 14.88 -12.68
C ASN A 320 9.66 14.05 -13.13
N LEU A 321 9.51 13.36 -14.26
CA LEU A 321 10.57 12.54 -14.86
C LEU A 321 11.72 13.39 -15.41
N PHE A 322 11.48 14.66 -15.72
CA PHE A 322 12.47 15.53 -16.38
C PHE A 322 13.21 16.44 -15.39
N ASP A 323 12.94 16.33 -14.10
CA ASP A 323 13.64 17.13 -13.10
C ASP A 323 15.11 16.70 -12.96
N ILE A 324 15.98 17.65 -12.59
CA ILE A 324 17.44 17.49 -12.53
C ILE A 324 18.00 17.96 -11.20
N SER A 325 18.98 17.24 -10.67
CA SER A 325 19.68 17.62 -9.44
C SER A 325 20.91 18.49 -9.71
N ASN A 326 21.55 18.33 -10.86
CA ASN A 326 22.70 19.12 -11.29
C ASN A 326 22.36 19.91 -12.56
N SER A 327 23.16 20.95 -12.87
CA SER A 327 23.02 21.72 -14.13
C SER A 327 23.55 20.96 -15.35
N ASP A 328 23.09 19.72 -15.52
CA ASP A 328 23.42 18.83 -16.63
C ASP A 328 22.19 18.65 -17.53
N PRO A 329 22.22 19.10 -18.80
CA PRO A 329 21.08 18.96 -19.70
C PRO A 329 20.67 17.50 -20.00
N ASN A 330 21.58 16.54 -19.88
CA ASN A 330 21.28 15.14 -20.16
C ASN A 330 20.53 14.48 -18.99
N GLU A 331 20.66 15.04 -17.77
CA GLU A 331 20.02 14.51 -16.56
C GLU A 331 18.49 14.56 -16.64
N HIS A 332 17.91 15.40 -17.51
CA HIS A 332 16.47 15.39 -17.83
C HIS A 332 15.97 13.99 -18.25
N PHE A 333 16.86 13.13 -18.75
CA PHE A 333 16.51 11.79 -19.22
C PHE A 333 16.94 10.68 -18.27
N LEU A 334 17.58 11.00 -17.13
CA LEU A 334 18.07 9.99 -16.20
C LEU A 334 16.94 9.14 -15.62
N ALA A 335 15.88 9.74 -15.08
CA ALA A 335 14.73 8.98 -14.58
C ALA A 335 14.01 8.18 -15.69
N PRO A 336 13.73 8.75 -16.88
CA PRO A 336 13.25 7.99 -18.03
C PRO A 336 14.12 6.77 -18.39
N ILE A 337 15.45 6.93 -18.40
CA ILE A 337 16.39 5.86 -18.71
C ILE A 337 16.37 4.77 -17.64
N ILE A 338 16.32 5.14 -16.36
CA ILE A 338 16.17 4.18 -15.25
C ILE A 338 14.91 3.34 -15.44
N LEU A 339 13.77 3.99 -15.72
CA LEU A 339 12.51 3.28 -15.93
C LEU A 339 12.58 2.39 -17.18
N ALA A 340 13.12 2.90 -18.29
CA ALA A 340 13.25 2.13 -19.53
C ALA A 340 14.15 0.89 -19.35
N PHE A 341 15.25 1.02 -18.61
CA PHE A 341 16.15 -0.09 -18.35
C PHE A 341 15.49 -1.15 -17.46
N LEU A 342 14.82 -0.75 -16.38
CA LEU A 342 14.13 -1.68 -15.47
C LEU A 342 12.91 -2.37 -16.10
N ASP A 343 12.31 -1.74 -17.12
CA ASP A 343 11.18 -2.27 -17.88
C ASP A 343 11.61 -3.21 -19.01
N LEU A 344 12.88 -3.18 -19.40
CA LEU A 344 13.44 -4.03 -20.44
C LEU A 344 13.48 -5.50 -19.96
N ASP A 345 13.04 -6.43 -20.81
CA ASP A 345 13.23 -7.85 -20.55
C ASP A 345 14.67 -8.25 -20.87
N GLY A 346 15.37 -8.87 -19.91
CA GLY A 346 16.76 -9.26 -20.11
C GLY A 346 17.41 -9.96 -18.93
N ARG A 347 18.69 -10.33 -19.10
CA ARG A 347 19.49 -11.03 -18.08
C ARG A 347 19.85 -10.19 -16.86
N HIS A 348 19.70 -8.87 -16.96
CA HIS A 348 19.91 -7.93 -15.85
C HIS A 348 18.78 -8.02 -14.81
N ARG A 349 17.71 -8.80 -15.07
CA ARG A 349 16.62 -9.04 -14.14
C ARG A 349 16.64 -10.47 -13.63
N ASP A 350 16.34 -10.63 -12.34
CA ASP A 350 16.04 -11.93 -11.76
C ASP A 350 14.62 -12.41 -12.12
N ASN A 351 14.26 -13.60 -11.64
CA ASN A 351 12.94 -14.20 -11.92
C ASN A 351 11.76 -13.39 -11.32
N ASP A 352 12.02 -12.52 -10.35
CA ASP A 352 11.02 -11.65 -9.71
C ASP A 352 11.02 -10.24 -10.34
N GLY A 353 11.86 -10.02 -11.35
CA GLY A 353 11.96 -8.80 -12.13
C GLY A 353 12.87 -7.73 -11.53
N PHE A 354 13.67 -8.05 -10.51
CA PHE A 354 14.63 -7.14 -9.87
C PHE A 354 15.97 -7.11 -10.60
N CYS A 355 16.55 -5.92 -10.71
CA CYS A 355 17.90 -5.67 -11.20
C CYS A 355 18.81 -5.24 -10.05
N LEU A 356 20.05 -5.72 -10.05
CA LEU A 356 21.03 -5.38 -9.03
C LEU A 356 21.45 -3.91 -9.15
N THR A 357 21.62 -3.24 -8.01
CA THR A 357 22.04 -1.85 -7.95
C THR A 357 23.40 -1.63 -8.61
N SER A 358 24.34 -2.58 -8.49
CA SER A 358 25.64 -2.51 -9.17
C SER A 358 25.52 -2.52 -10.70
N GLU A 359 24.61 -3.32 -11.26
CA GLU A 359 24.36 -3.37 -12.70
C GLU A 359 23.70 -2.08 -13.19
N LEU A 360 22.71 -1.56 -12.46
CA LEU A 360 22.09 -0.26 -12.71
C LEU A 360 23.11 0.88 -12.74
N PHE A 361 23.96 0.96 -11.71
CA PHE A 361 25.00 2.00 -11.66
C PHE A 361 25.96 1.88 -12.83
N SER A 362 26.40 0.67 -13.18
CA SER A 362 27.29 0.46 -14.32
C SER A 362 26.66 0.93 -15.64
N GLU A 363 25.39 0.61 -15.89
CA GLU A 363 24.69 1.02 -17.12
C GLU A 363 24.53 2.54 -17.22
N LEU A 364 24.10 3.16 -16.13
CA LEU A 364 23.84 4.61 -16.10
C LEU A 364 25.14 5.43 -16.14
N GLN A 365 26.22 4.93 -15.54
CA GLN A 365 27.54 5.55 -15.66
C GLN A 365 28.08 5.44 -17.09
N ASN A 366 27.84 4.33 -17.79
CA ASN A 366 28.16 4.20 -19.21
C ASN A 366 27.38 5.20 -20.09
N SER A 367 26.19 5.61 -19.63
CA SER A 367 25.37 6.66 -20.26
C SER A 367 25.78 8.09 -19.88
N GLY A 368 26.84 8.26 -19.08
CA GLY A 368 27.44 9.56 -18.75
C GLY A 368 27.01 10.17 -17.42
N PHE A 369 26.21 9.47 -16.60
CA PHE A 369 25.72 9.99 -15.32
C PHE A 369 26.67 9.72 -14.16
N THR A 370 26.75 10.66 -13.22
CA THR A 370 27.52 10.50 -11.97
C THR A 370 26.79 9.64 -10.94
N GLY A 371 27.53 9.03 -10.01
CA GLY A 371 26.93 8.21 -8.95
C GLY A 371 25.91 8.97 -8.08
N ASP A 372 26.19 10.24 -7.78
CA ASP A 372 25.32 11.12 -7.00
C ASP A 372 23.99 11.42 -7.71
N GLN A 373 24.02 11.70 -9.03
CA GLN A 373 22.81 11.88 -9.84
C GLN A 373 21.96 10.59 -9.84
N ILE A 374 22.60 9.44 -10.05
CA ILE A 374 21.94 8.13 -10.07
C ILE A 374 21.26 7.85 -8.73
N GLU A 375 21.99 8.03 -7.63
CA GLU A 375 21.51 7.82 -6.28
C GLU A 375 20.29 8.70 -5.96
N ARG A 376 20.35 10.00 -6.25
CA ARG A 376 19.20 10.91 -6.04
C ARG A 376 17.99 10.51 -6.86
N SER A 377 18.19 10.13 -8.13
CA SER A 377 17.11 9.73 -9.02
C SER A 377 16.45 8.42 -8.56
N LEU A 378 17.24 7.43 -8.11
CA LEU A 378 16.73 6.18 -7.53
C LEU A 378 15.93 6.44 -6.25
N ARG A 379 16.44 7.28 -5.34
CA ARG A 379 15.75 7.64 -4.09
C ARG A 379 14.40 8.29 -4.36
N ARG A 380 14.37 9.31 -5.23
CA ARG A 380 13.13 10.00 -5.62
C ARG A 380 12.14 9.06 -6.28
N SER A 381 12.59 8.26 -7.25
CA SER A 381 11.75 7.28 -7.96
C SER A 381 11.17 6.23 -7.01
N THR A 382 11.91 5.84 -5.97
CA THR A 382 11.47 4.89 -4.94
C THR A 382 10.41 5.52 -4.03
N ASN A 383 10.62 6.74 -3.53
CA ASN A 383 9.65 7.43 -2.68
C ASN A 383 8.37 7.77 -3.43
N LYS A 384 8.46 8.06 -4.74
CA LYS A 384 7.31 8.18 -5.64
C LYS A 384 6.74 6.86 -6.15
N LYS A 385 7.26 5.72 -5.67
CA LYS A 385 6.77 4.37 -5.97
C LYS A 385 6.76 4.04 -7.47
N LEU A 386 7.62 4.68 -8.26
CA LEU A 386 7.84 4.33 -9.67
C LEU A 386 8.70 3.08 -9.81
N ILE A 387 9.64 2.93 -8.88
CA ILE A 387 10.43 1.74 -8.68
C ILE A 387 10.24 1.26 -7.25
N GLU A 388 10.49 -0.02 -7.00
CA GLU A 388 10.45 -0.58 -5.65
C GLU A 388 11.70 -1.42 -5.37
N THR A 389 12.04 -1.46 -4.09
CA THR A 389 13.18 -2.21 -3.55
C THR A 389 12.73 -3.62 -3.18
N SER A 390 13.66 -4.57 -3.07
CA SER A 390 13.35 -5.94 -2.65
C SER A 390 12.67 -5.99 -1.27
N GLN A 391 13.00 -5.05 -0.39
CA GLN A 391 12.39 -4.90 0.93
C GLN A 391 11.14 -4.01 0.93
N ARG A 392 10.84 -3.33 -0.20
CA ARG A 392 9.78 -2.34 -0.38
C ARG A 392 9.78 -1.23 0.67
N VAL A 393 10.98 -0.81 1.06
CA VAL A 393 11.22 0.36 1.91
C VAL A 393 11.35 1.61 1.06
N THR A 394 10.85 2.73 1.58
CA THR A 394 11.12 4.08 1.09
C THR A 394 12.24 4.70 1.91
N PHE A 395 12.88 5.73 1.37
CA PHE A 395 13.92 6.47 2.05
C PHE A 395 13.34 7.49 3.02
N GLU A 396 13.99 7.67 4.15
CA GLU A 396 13.65 8.68 5.15
C GLU A 396 14.16 10.07 4.72
N GLU A 397 13.53 11.12 5.23
CA GLU A 397 13.95 12.51 5.01
C GLU A 397 14.72 13.03 6.23
N ASP A 398 15.85 13.70 6.00
CA ASP A 398 16.56 14.42 7.04
C ASP A 398 15.89 15.77 7.37
N ILE A 399 16.46 16.50 8.33
CA ILE A 399 15.97 17.84 8.74
C ILE A 399 15.96 18.88 7.61
N ASN A 400 16.68 18.64 6.52
CA ASN A 400 16.77 19.51 5.35
C ASN A 400 15.93 18.98 4.17
N GLY A 401 15.17 17.90 4.35
CA GLY A 401 14.37 17.26 3.31
C GLY A 401 15.18 16.39 2.33
N ALA A 402 16.45 16.08 2.64
CA ALA A 402 17.25 15.19 1.82
C ALA A 402 16.91 13.73 2.13
N LEU A 403 16.77 12.92 1.08
CA LEU A 403 16.50 11.48 1.22
C LEU A 403 17.76 10.73 1.65
N ILE A 404 17.71 10.12 2.84
CA ILE A 404 18.83 9.43 3.50
C ILE A 404 18.56 7.93 3.68
N GLY A 405 19.58 7.20 4.15
CA GLY A 405 19.55 5.74 4.37
C GLY A 405 20.44 4.98 3.38
N GLU A 406 20.76 3.72 3.65
CA GLU A 406 21.62 2.92 2.77
C GLU A 406 20.92 2.58 1.44
N MET A 407 21.69 2.53 0.36
CA MET A 407 21.18 2.14 -0.95
C MET A 407 20.85 0.64 -0.96
N PRO A 408 19.61 0.23 -1.29
CA PRO A 408 19.24 -1.17 -1.38
C PRO A 408 20.00 -1.91 -2.49
N ASP A 409 20.08 -3.24 -2.37
CA ASP A 409 20.84 -4.08 -3.30
C ASP A 409 20.21 -4.24 -4.69
N SER A 410 18.91 -4.01 -4.81
CA SER A 410 18.18 -4.27 -6.05
C SER A 410 16.87 -3.49 -6.18
N PHE A 411 16.52 -3.13 -7.41
CA PHE A 411 15.31 -2.39 -7.77
C PHE A 411 14.52 -3.06 -8.89
N ARG A 412 13.21 -2.84 -8.93
CA ARG A 412 12.37 -3.15 -10.10
C ARG A 412 11.39 -2.04 -10.40
N ILE A 413 10.95 -1.95 -11.65
CA ILE A 413 9.88 -1.02 -12.04
C ILE A 413 8.54 -1.46 -11.44
N THR A 414 7.73 -0.50 -11.00
CA THR A 414 6.33 -0.74 -10.61
C THR A 414 5.39 -0.47 -11.78
N SER A 415 4.12 -0.84 -11.63
CA SER A 415 3.09 -0.45 -12.61
C SER A 415 2.94 1.06 -12.75
N SER A 416 3.20 1.82 -11.67
CA SER A 416 3.16 3.28 -11.71
C SER A 416 4.32 3.81 -12.53
N GLY A 417 5.53 3.29 -12.32
CA GLY A 417 6.71 3.61 -13.13
C GLY A 417 6.51 3.30 -14.61
N ALA A 418 6.02 2.10 -14.91
CA ALA A 418 5.75 1.69 -16.29
C ALA A 418 4.70 2.59 -16.97
N TYR A 419 3.67 3.03 -16.23
CA TYR A 419 2.66 3.95 -16.77
C TYR A 419 3.22 5.36 -16.97
N HIS A 420 4.05 5.87 -16.04
CA HIS A 420 4.74 7.13 -16.22
C HIS A 420 5.57 7.12 -17.50
N PHE A 421 6.38 6.07 -17.66
CA PHE A 421 7.27 5.88 -18.79
C PHE A 421 6.51 5.69 -20.11
N ARG A 422 5.61 4.70 -20.20
CA ARG A 422 4.95 4.29 -21.45
C ARG A 422 3.74 5.12 -21.84
N ARG A 423 3.06 5.76 -20.89
CA ARG A 423 1.81 6.50 -21.15
C ARG A 423 1.97 7.98 -20.92
N TRP A 424 2.51 8.43 -19.79
CA TRP A 424 2.48 9.86 -19.43
C TRP A 424 3.61 10.69 -20.02
N MET A 425 4.82 10.15 -20.14
CA MET A 425 6.04 10.91 -20.47
C MET A 425 5.90 11.87 -21.66
N GLY A 426 5.18 11.46 -22.71
CA GLY A 426 4.95 12.30 -23.91
C GLY A 426 3.60 13.03 -23.98
N GLN A 427 2.68 12.80 -23.04
CA GLN A 427 1.31 13.34 -23.12
C GLN A 427 1.27 14.84 -22.83
N PHE A 428 0.36 15.54 -23.53
CA PHE A 428 0.12 16.96 -23.32
C PHE A 428 -0.07 17.35 -21.85
N ALA A 429 -1.02 16.69 -21.16
CA ALA A 429 -1.36 17.05 -19.78
C ALA A 429 -0.18 16.85 -18.81
N TYR A 430 0.67 15.86 -19.08
CA TYR A 430 1.87 15.60 -18.28
C TYR A 430 2.93 16.69 -18.53
N LEU A 431 3.27 16.97 -19.79
CA LEU A 431 4.25 18.00 -20.13
C LEU A 431 3.81 19.41 -19.70
N ASP A 432 2.53 19.73 -19.83
CA ASP A 432 1.94 20.99 -19.35
C ASP A 432 2.03 21.16 -17.83
N ALA A 433 1.97 20.05 -17.07
CA ALA A 433 2.15 20.07 -15.62
C ALA A 433 3.63 20.14 -15.21
N MET A 434 4.50 19.36 -15.85
CA MET A 434 5.92 19.26 -15.50
C MET A 434 6.73 20.50 -15.87
N VAL A 435 6.27 21.33 -16.82
CA VAL A 435 6.98 22.55 -17.24
C VAL A 435 7.23 23.53 -16.09
N PHE A 436 6.37 23.55 -15.07
CA PHE A 436 6.48 24.45 -13.91
C PHE A 436 7.57 24.03 -12.92
N ASP A 437 7.92 22.75 -12.90
CA ASP A 437 8.81 22.14 -11.92
C ASP A 437 10.13 21.68 -12.55
N THR A 438 10.24 21.69 -13.89
CA THR A 438 11.45 21.27 -14.59
C THR A 438 12.44 22.44 -14.73
N PRO A 439 13.69 22.31 -14.25
CA PRO A 439 14.70 23.36 -14.44
C PRO A 439 15.08 23.54 -15.92
N ILE A 440 14.67 24.65 -16.55
CA ILE A 440 14.96 24.93 -17.96
C ILE A 440 16.30 25.65 -18.13
N LEU A 441 17.29 24.97 -18.72
CA LEU A 441 18.66 25.46 -18.83
C LEU A 441 18.89 26.46 -19.98
N SER A 442 17.93 26.62 -20.91
CA SER A 442 18.00 27.64 -21.97
C SER A 442 17.27 28.91 -21.55
N ALA A 443 17.97 30.05 -21.58
CA ALA A 443 17.42 31.36 -21.21
C ALA A 443 16.24 31.76 -22.12
N ASP A 444 16.40 31.67 -23.43
CA ASP A 444 15.36 32.03 -24.41
C ASP A 444 14.08 31.20 -24.24
N VAL A 445 14.23 29.89 -23.99
CA VAL A 445 13.09 28.99 -23.75
C VAL A 445 12.39 29.35 -22.44
N ARG A 446 13.15 29.69 -21.40
CA ARG A 446 12.60 30.12 -20.12
C ARG A 446 11.81 31.41 -20.25
N GLU A 447 12.32 32.38 -20.99
CA GLU A 447 11.64 33.65 -21.26
C GLU A 447 10.31 33.40 -21.98
N SER A 448 10.33 32.59 -23.06
CA SER A 448 9.14 32.25 -23.84
C SER A 448 8.06 31.52 -23.02
N ILE A 449 8.45 30.65 -22.09
CA ILE A 449 7.52 29.95 -21.19
C ILE A 449 6.96 30.88 -20.11
N SER A 450 7.72 31.90 -19.71
CA SER A 450 7.36 32.80 -18.60
C SER A 450 6.38 33.92 -19.00
N GLU A 451 6.29 34.26 -20.30
CA GLU A 451 5.39 35.31 -20.81
C GLU A 451 3.94 35.18 -20.33
N GLU A 452 3.42 33.95 -20.23
CA GLU A 452 2.03 33.64 -19.87
C GLU A 452 1.95 32.58 -18.76
N LEU A 453 2.90 32.62 -17.81
CA LEU A 453 3.06 31.57 -16.80
C LEU A 453 1.81 31.35 -15.94
N GLU A 454 1.13 32.43 -15.56
CA GLU A 454 -0.07 32.39 -14.69
C GLU A 454 -1.36 32.08 -15.46
N SER A 455 -1.32 32.09 -16.79
CA SER A 455 -2.52 31.84 -17.60
C SER A 455 -2.89 30.36 -17.61
N LEU A 456 -4.12 30.07 -17.16
CA LEU A 456 -4.72 28.74 -17.18
C LEU A 456 -5.58 28.49 -18.44
N THR A 457 -5.58 29.43 -19.41
CA THR A 457 -6.30 29.25 -20.67
C THR A 457 -5.69 28.13 -21.49
N ILE A 458 -6.52 27.49 -22.33
CA ILE A 458 -6.09 26.31 -23.08
C ILE A 458 -5.04 26.66 -24.15
N ASP A 459 -5.12 27.87 -24.71
CA ASP A 459 -4.16 28.46 -25.66
C ASP A 459 -2.78 28.69 -25.02
N SER A 460 -2.70 29.40 -23.89
CA SER A 460 -1.44 29.59 -23.15
C SER A 460 -0.81 28.26 -22.75
N ARG A 461 -1.62 27.32 -22.23
CA ARG A 461 -1.15 25.97 -21.88
C ARG A 461 -0.62 25.21 -23.09
N PHE A 462 -1.30 25.31 -24.24
CA PHE A 462 -0.86 24.70 -25.49
C PHE A 462 0.49 25.24 -25.97
N LYS A 463 0.65 26.57 -26.00
CA LYS A 463 1.90 27.24 -26.35
C LYS A 463 3.04 26.79 -25.42
N ARG A 464 2.84 26.87 -24.10
CA ARG A 464 3.84 26.48 -23.08
C ARG A 464 4.30 25.03 -23.21
N ALA A 465 3.35 24.09 -23.26
CA ALA A 465 3.68 22.67 -23.37
C ALA A 465 4.37 22.34 -24.70
N SER A 466 4.02 23.03 -25.79
CA SER A 466 4.65 22.85 -27.10
C SER A 466 6.09 23.34 -27.12
N VAL A 467 6.37 24.49 -26.50
CA VAL A 467 7.73 25.03 -26.33
C VAL A 467 8.58 24.08 -25.45
N PHE A 468 8.03 23.61 -24.33
CA PHE A 468 8.71 22.68 -23.44
C PHE A 468 9.00 21.33 -24.12
N LYS A 469 8.02 20.77 -24.84
CA LYS A 469 8.20 19.56 -25.65
C LYS A 469 9.34 19.70 -26.65
N LYS A 470 9.39 20.84 -27.37
CA LYS A 470 10.46 21.12 -28.33
C LYS A 470 11.82 21.22 -27.64
N TYR A 471 11.89 21.91 -26.50
CA TYR A 471 13.11 21.98 -25.69
C TYR A 471 13.64 20.59 -25.32
N LEU A 472 12.80 19.71 -24.80
CA LEU A 472 13.21 18.34 -24.45
C LEU A 472 13.67 17.56 -25.69
N LEU A 473 12.94 17.65 -26.82
CA LEU A 473 13.35 16.98 -28.06
C LEU A 473 14.72 17.47 -28.56
N ASP A 474 14.97 18.78 -28.51
CA ASP A 474 16.25 19.37 -28.91
C ASP A 474 17.38 18.95 -27.97
N ARG A 475 17.12 18.77 -26.67
CA ARG A 475 18.08 18.20 -25.71
C ARG A 475 18.37 16.74 -26.00
N TRP A 476 17.33 15.94 -26.24
CA TRP A 476 17.46 14.51 -26.57
C TRP A 476 18.31 14.29 -27.83
N LYS A 477 18.06 15.05 -28.90
CA LYS A 477 18.83 14.94 -30.16
C LYS A 477 20.32 15.26 -30.00
N ARG A 478 20.71 15.98 -28.95
CA ARG A 478 22.10 16.31 -28.63
C ARG A 478 22.74 15.30 -27.66
N PHE A 479 21.95 14.40 -27.07
CA PHE A 479 22.44 13.42 -26.12
C PHE A 479 23.06 12.22 -26.85
N THR A 480 24.36 12.29 -27.09
CA THR A 480 25.10 11.28 -27.88
C THR A 480 25.27 9.93 -27.18
N GLN A 481 25.18 9.92 -25.85
CA GLN A 481 25.31 8.71 -25.00
C GLN A 481 23.95 8.13 -24.64
N ALA A 482 22.86 8.59 -25.28
CA ALA A 482 21.53 8.05 -25.07
C ALA A 482 21.49 6.54 -25.36
N PRO A 483 20.92 5.72 -24.45
CA PRO A 483 20.87 4.28 -24.64
C PRO A 483 19.87 3.89 -25.73
N SER A 484 20.17 2.82 -26.47
CA SER A 484 19.34 2.37 -27.60
C SER A 484 17.96 1.83 -27.23
N TYR A 485 17.74 1.50 -25.95
CA TYR A 485 16.46 0.98 -25.46
C TYR A 485 15.45 2.08 -25.11
N LEU A 486 15.85 3.35 -25.18
CA LEU A 486 14.97 4.51 -25.05
C LEU A 486 15.01 5.32 -26.34
N ASP A 487 13.86 5.46 -26.99
CA ASP A 487 13.68 6.41 -28.09
C ASP A 487 12.65 7.46 -27.68
N PHE A 488 13.14 8.61 -27.21
CA PHE A 488 12.27 9.69 -26.76
C PHE A 488 11.51 10.35 -27.92
N GLU A 489 12.08 10.36 -29.14
CA GLU A 489 11.40 10.92 -30.31
C GLU A 489 10.16 10.07 -30.64
N ALA A 490 10.31 8.75 -30.66
CA ALA A 490 9.18 7.83 -30.82
C ALA A 490 8.10 8.01 -29.74
N VAL A 491 8.48 8.19 -28.47
CA VAL A 491 7.51 8.43 -27.38
C VAL A 491 6.70 9.72 -27.60
N LEU A 492 7.37 10.80 -28.04
CA LEU A 492 6.70 12.05 -28.36
C LEU A 492 5.79 11.92 -29.59
N GLU A 493 6.17 11.10 -30.56
CA GLU A 493 5.36 10.82 -31.75
C GLU A 493 4.09 10.05 -31.40
N GLU A 494 4.19 8.99 -30.61
CA GLU A 494 3.03 8.21 -30.13
C GLU A 494 2.03 9.09 -29.35
N SER A 495 2.54 10.10 -28.65
CA SER A 495 1.73 11.01 -27.84
C SER A 495 1.22 12.23 -28.59
N ASN A 496 1.58 12.43 -29.87
CA ASN A 496 1.17 13.60 -30.67
C ASN A 496 -0.35 13.77 -30.76
N ALA A 497 -1.11 12.68 -30.74
CA ALA A 497 -2.57 12.72 -30.77
C ALA A 497 -3.16 13.54 -29.61
N THR A 498 -2.48 13.59 -28.45
CA THR A 498 -2.93 14.38 -27.29
C THR A 498 -2.74 15.88 -27.51
N PHE A 499 -1.65 16.29 -28.15
CA PHE A 499 -1.41 17.69 -28.54
C PHE A 499 -2.40 18.14 -29.62
N LYS A 500 -2.62 17.33 -30.66
CA LYS A 500 -3.59 17.64 -31.74
C LYS A 500 -5.01 17.85 -31.23
N ARG A 501 -5.44 17.08 -30.22
CA ARG A 501 -6.77 17.27 -29.60
C ARG A 501 -6.92 18.63 -28.93
N VAL A 502 -5.83 19.13 -28.34
CA VAL A 502 -5.81 20.44 -27.68
C VAL A 502 -5.73 21.55 -28.71
N GLU A 503 -4.90 21.39 -29.74
CA GLU A 503 -4.81 22.29 -30.89
C GLU A 503 -6.19 22.54 -31.52
N LEU A 504 -6.93 21.47 -31.85
CA LEU A 504 -8.30 21.58 -32.37
C LEU A 504 -9.27 22.29 -31.40
N ALA A 505 -9.06 22.17 -30.09
CA ALA A 505 -9.87 22.86 -29.09
C ALA A 505 -9.53 24.35 -29.00
N VAL A 506 -8.26 24.72 -29.18
CA VAL A 506 -7.80 26.11 -29.29
C VAL A 506 -8.39 26.76 -30.54
N GLU A 507 -8.25 26.12 -31.71
CA GLU A 507 -8.79 26.61 -32.98
C GLU A 507 -10.30 26.84 -32.91
N ARG A 508 -11.04 25.92 -32.27
CA ARG A 508 -12.49 26.08 -32.07
C ARG A 508 -12.83 27.29 -31.20
N ASN A 509 -12.08 27.50 -30.11
CA ASN A 509 -12.31 28.64 -29.22
C ASN A 509 -11.98 29.98 -29.90
N GLU A 510 -11.03 30.00 -30.84
CA GLU A 510 -10.74 31.18 -31.66
C GLU A 510 -11.85 31.45 -32.68
N ALA A 511 -12.37 30.40 -33.32
CA ALA A 511 -13.50 30.50 -34.24
C ALA A 511 -14.79 30.98 -33.56
N ASP A 512 -15.05 30.56 -32.32
CA ASP A 512 -16.22 31.00 -31.53
C ASP A 512 -16.06 32.46 -31.00
N LYS A 513 -14.85 33.04 -31.02
CA LYS A 513 -14.56 34.44 -30.65
C LYS A 513 -14.58 35.40 -31.85
N SER A 514 -14.52 34.86 -33.07
CA SER A 514 -14.52 35.59 -34.35
C SER A 514 -15.95 35.79 -34.86
#